data_AF-A0A2S4PHV3-F1
#
_entry.id   AF-A0A2S4PHV3-F1
#
_cell.length_a   1.000
_cell.length_b   1.000
_cell.length_c   1.000
_cell.angle_alpha   90.00
_cell.angle_beta   90.00
_cell.angle_gamma   90.00
#
_symmetry.space_group_name_H-M   'P 1'
#
loop_
_entity.id
_entity.type
_entity.pdbx_description
1 polymer ?
#
loop_
_entity_poly.entity_id
_entity_poly.type
_entity_poly.pdbx_seq_one_letter_code
_entity_poly.pdbx_strand_id
1 'polypeptide(L)'
;MKEINAMADRINLPRTIVDRANNLFKQVHDGRNLKGRSNDAIASACLYIACRQEGVPRTFKEICAALETSVDLITTGDFMSRFCSNLGLPNMVQRAATHIARKAVELDIVPGRSPISVAAAAIYMAS
;
A
#
# COMPACT_ATOMS: atom_id res chain seq x y z
N MET A 1 -0.05 -18.32 7.61
CA MET A 1 1.37 -18.60 7.95
C MET A 1 2.15 -19.04 6.71
N LYS A 2 1.59 -19.91 5.87
CA LYS A 2 2.26 -20.32 4.62
C LYS A 2 2.62 -19.14 3.72
N GLU A 3 1.79 -18.08 3.65
CA GLU A 3 2.10 -16.90 2.84
C GLU A 3 3.31 -16.11 3.38
N ILE A 4 3.39 -15.87 4.70
CA ILE A 4 4.52 -15.15 5.33
C ILE A 4 5.82 -15.90 5.07
N ASN A 5 5.83 -17.23 5.23
CA ASN A 5 7.01 -18.04 4.97
C ASN A 5 7.40 -17.97 3.48
N ALA A 6 6.45 -18.15 2.56
CA ALA A 6 6.71 -18.10 1.13
C ALA A 6 7.26 -16.73 0.66
N MET A 7 6.69 -15.63 1.18
CA MET A 7 7.21 -14.28 0.92
C MET A 7 8.62 -14.13 1.48
N ALA A 8 8.85 -14.51 2.74
CA ALA A 8 10.13 -14.37 3.39
C ALA A 8 11.25 -15.15 2.69
N ASP A 9 10.95 -16.35 2.19
CA ASP A 9 11.89 -17.18 1.43
C ASP A 9 12.29 -16.49 0.12
N ARG A 10 11.35 -15.85 -0.58
CA ARG A 10 11.63 -15.11 -1.83
C ARG A 10 12.58 -13.93 -1.65
N ILE A 11 12.50 -13.25 -0.51
CA ILE A 11 13.36 -12.09 -0.20
C ILE A 11 14.49 -12.43 0.79
N ASN A 12 14.79 -13.72 0.97
CA ASN A 12 15.87 -14.26 1.79
C ASN A 12 15.91 -13.68 3.21
N LEU A 13 14.75 -13.59 3.87
CA LEU A 13 14.68 -13.08 5.24
C LEU A 13 15.05 -14.17 6.27
N PRO A 14 15.78 -13.81 7.34
CA PRO A 14 16.06 -14.72 8.45
C PRO A 14 14.78 -15.13 9.19
N ARG A 15 14.80 -16.35 9.76
CA ARG A 15 13.67 -16.91 10.52
C ARG A 15 13.20 -16.03 11.68
N THR A 16 14.10 -15.28 12.30
CA THR A 16 13.76 -14.34 13.38
C THR A 16 12.68 -13.33 12.97
N ILE A 17 12.78 -12.80 11.74
CA ILE A 17 11.81 -11.84 11.19
C ILE A 17 10.49 -12.54 10.85
N VAL A 18 10.57 -13.77 10.35
CA VAL A 18 9.41 -14.59 10.01
C VAL A 18 8.58 -14.91 11.26
N ASP A 19 9.24 -15.33 12.34
CA ASP A 19 8.60 -15.60 13.63
C ASP A 19 7.94 -14.32 14.19
N ARG A 20 8.63 -13.19 14.07
CA ARG A 20 8.10 -11.88 14.47
C ARG A 20 6.85 -11.49 13.65
N ALA A 21 6.90 -11.64 12.33
CA ALA A 21 5.78 -11.36 11.44
C ALA A 21 4.57 -12.26 11.74
N ASN A 22 4.80 -13.55 12.01
CA ASN A 22 3.74 -14.49 12.40
C ASN A 22 3.08 -14.10 13.73
N ASN A 23 3.86 -13.64 14.71
CA ASN A 23 3.32 -13.15 15.98
C ASN A 23 2.46 -11.89 15.81
N LEU A 24 2.91 -10.93 14.99
CA LEU A 24 2.11 -9.74 14.65
C LEU A 24 0.81 -10.12 13.93
N PHE A 25 0.86 -11.04 12.98
CA PHE A 25 -0.32 -11.49 12.25
C PHE A 25 -1.36 -12.12 13.19
N LYS A 26 -0.93 -12.98 14.13
CA LYS A 26 -1.82 -13.57 15.14
C LYS A 26 -2.49 -12.51 16.00
N GLN A 27 -1.73 -11.54 16.52
CA GLN A 27 -2.28 -10.44 17.33
C GLN A 27 -3.36 -9.66 16.58
N VAL A 28 -3.12 -9.36 15.31
CA VAL A 28 -4.05 -8.59 14.46
C VAL A 28 -5.30 -9.41 14.10
N HIS A 29 -5.13 -10.71 13.84
CA HIS A 29 -6.23 -11.61 13.50
C HIS A 29 -7.14 -11.87 14.72
N ASP A 30 -6.55 -12.11 15.88
CA ASP A 30 -7.27 -12.38 17.12
C ASP A 30 -8.01 -11.14 17.64
N GLY A 31 -7.43 -9.95 17.45
CA GLY A 31 -8.06 -8.68 17.80
C GLY A 31 -9.28 -8.31 16.93
N ARG A 32 -9.59 -9.06 15.87
CA ARG A 32 -10.73 -8.86 14.92
C ARG A 32 -10.89 -7.46 14.30
N ASN A 33 -9.95 -6.55 14.50
CA ASN A 33 -10.03 -5.16 14.04
C ASN A 33 -9.97 -4.99 12.51
N LEU A 34 -9.49 -5.99 11.76
CA LEU A 34 -9.30 -5.93 10.30
C LEU A 34 -10.16 -6.94 9.52
N LYS A 35 -11.27 -7.41 10.11
CA LYS A 35 -12.14 -8.40 9.48
C LYS A 35 -12.70 -7.85 8.14
N GLY A 36 -12.40 -8.54 7.04
CA GLY A 36 -12.80 -8.14 5.67
C GLY A 36 -11.67 -7.57 4.79
N ARG A 37 -10.45 -7.39 5.33
CA ARG A 37 -9.25 -7.11 4.52
C ARG A 37 -8.63 -8.41 4.00
N SER A 38 -7.89 -8.34 2.90
CA SER A 38 -7.21 -9.53 2.36
C SER A 38 -6.14 -10.01 3.33
N ASN A 39 -6.10 -11.32 3.56
CA ASN A 39 -5.07 -11.93 4.41
C ASN A 39 -3.66 -11.65 3.87
N ASP A 40 -3.52 -11.61 2.54
CA ASP A 40 -2.27 -11.26 1.84
C ASP A 40 -1.79 -9.85 2.20
N ALA A 41 -2.70 -8.86 2.21
CA ALA A 41 -2.32 -7.49 2.59
C ALA A 41 -1.92 -7.40 4.06
N ILE A 42 -2.64 -8.11 4.96
CA ILE A 42 -2.30 -8.15 6.38
C ILE A 42 -0.95 -8.83 6.59
N ALA A 43 -0.69 -9.96 5.93
CA ALA A 43 0.58 -10.68 6.00
C ALA A 43 1.75 -9.81 5.52
N SER A 44 1.57 -9.10 4.40
CA SER A 44 2.55 -8.18 3.83
C SER A 44 2.87 -7.03 4.77
N ALA A 45 1.84 -6.43 5.38
CA ALA A 45 2.02 -5.36 6.36
C ALA A 45 2.77 -5.85 7.61
N CYS A 46 2.44 -7.04 8.11
CA CYS A 46 3.14 -7.66 9.24
C CYS A 46 4.62 -7.91 8.91
N LEU A 47 4.91 -8.41 7.71
CA LEU A 47 6.27 -8.65 7.25
C LEU A 47 7.06 -7.33 7.10
N TYR A 48 6.44 -6.29 6.55
CA TYR A 48 7.03 -4.95 6.45
C TYR A 48 7.41 -4.38 7.81
N ILE A 49 6.48 -4.46 8.77
CA ILE A 49 6.71 -3.99 10.14
C ILE A 49 7.82 -4.80 10.81
N ALA A 50 7.80 -6.13 10.69
CA ALA A 50 8.82 -7.00 11.27
C ALA A 50 10.22 -6.70 10.73
N CYS A 51 10.37 -6.55 9.41
CA CYS A 51 11.66 -6.17 8.79
C CYS A 51 12.19 -4.84 9.36
N ARG A 52 11.30 -3.87 9.56
CA ARG A 52 11.66 -2.56 10.10
C ARG A 52 12.01 -2.59 11.58
N GLN A 53 11.34 -3.43 12.38
CA GLN A 53 11.63 -3.61 13.81
C GLN A 53 12.99 -4.29 14.04
N GLU A 54 13.35 -5.25 13.20
CA GLU A 54 14.60 -6.01 13.29
C GLU A 54 15.80 -5.29 12.64
N GLY A 55 15.67 -4.01 12.30
CA GLY A 55 16.77 -3.20 11.77
C GLY A 55 17.17 -3.51 10.32
N VAL A 56 16.41 -4.32 9.60
CA VAL A 56 16.62 -4.65 8.17
C VAL A 56 15.44 -4.19 7.32
N PRO A 57 15.15 -2.87 7.26
CA PRO A 57 13.99 -2.35 6.57
C PRO A 57 14.00 -2.77 5.10
N ARG A 58 12.84 -3.21 4.62
CA ARG A 58 12.57 -3.48 3.20
C ARG A 58 11.66 -2.41 2.65
N THR A 59 11.83 -2.08 1.38
CA THR A 59 10.92 -1.17 0.68
C THR A 59 9.58 -1.84 0.46
N PHE A 60 8.52 -1.02 0.36
CA PHE A 60 7.19 -1.54 0.05
C PHE A 60 7.16 -2.28 -1.29
N LYS A 61 7.96 -1.81 -2.27
CA LYS A 61 8.09 -2.43 -3.59
C LYS A 61 8.66 -3.85 -3.51
N GLU A 62 9.69 -4.09 -2.69
CA GLU A 62 10.27 -5.44 -2.51
C GLU A 62 9.27 -6.42 -1.91
N ILE A 63 8.49 -5.99 -0.93
CA ILE A 63 7.48 -6.84 -0.28
C ILE A 63 6.33 -7.12 -1.24
N CYS A 64 5.86 -6.09 -1.97
CA CYS A 64 4.86 -6.26 -3.03
C CYS A 64 5.30 -7.24 -4.11
N ALA A 65 6.57 -7.19 -4.51
CA ALA A 65 7.12 -8.12 -5.51
C ALA A 65 7.22 -9.57 -5.01
N ALA A 66 7.24 -9.79 -3.69
CA ALA A 66 7.27 -11.13 -3.11
C ALA A 66 5.89 -11.79 -3.05
N LEU A 67 4.80 -11.03 -3.27
CA LEU A 67 3.45 -11.59 -3.37
C LEU A 67 3.22 -12.18 -4.75
N GLU A 68 2.66 -13.39 -4.79
CA GLU A 68 2.14 -13.98 -6.02
C GLU A 68 0.82 -13.34 -6.44
N THR A 69 0.06 -12.83 -5.48
CA THR A 69 -1.20 -12.13 -5.71
C THR A 69 -0.95 -10.65 -5.93
N SER A 70 -1.58 -10.08 -6.96
CA SER A 70 -1.62 -8.64 -7.17
C SER A 70 -2.43 -8.01 -6.03
N VAL A 71 -1.75 -7.60 -4.97
CA VAL A 71 -2.34 -6.61 -4.06
C VAL A 71 -2.46 -5.36 -4.90
N ASP A 72 -3.68 -4.94 -5.22
CA ASP A 72 -3.90 -3.69 -5.93
C ASP A 72 -3.20 -2.58 -5.14
N LEU A 73 -2.09 -2.10 -5.70
CA LEU A 73 -1.35 -0.97 -5.16
C LEU A 73 -2.33 0.19 -5.10
N ILE A 74 -2.42 0.83 -3.93
CA ILE A 74 -3.32 1.96 -3.76
C ILE A 74 -2.95 3.03 -4.80
N THR A 75 -3.88 3.28 -5.70
CA THR A 75 -3.70 4.22 -6.80
C THR A 75 -4.08 5.63 -6.36
N THR A 76 -3.65 6.61 -7.14
CA THR A 76 -4.10 8.00 -6.98
C THR A 76 -5.63 8.12 -7.06
N GLY A 77 -6.30 7.24 -7.81
CA GLY A 77 -7.75 7.22 -7.97
C GLY A 77 -8.51 6.85 -6.69
N ASP A 78 -7.95 5.96 -5.86
CA ASP A 78 -8.58 5.51 -4.61
C ASP A 78 -8.74 6.64 -3.58
N PHE A 79 -7.80 7.59 -3.61
CA PHE A 79 -7.82 8.78 -2.76
C PHE A 79 -8.70 9.89 -3.33
N MET A 80 -8.78 10.00 -4.66
CA MET A 80 -9.39 11.12 -5.36
C MET A 80 -10.87 11.30 -4.98
N SER A 81 -11.63 10.21 -4.94
CA SER A 81 -13.05 10.24 -4.58
C SER A 81 -13.28 10.76 -3.16
N ARG A 82 -12.50 10.29 -2.19
CA ARG A 82 -12.63 10.70 -0.79
C ARG A 82 -12.22 12.15 -0.59
N PHE A 83 -11.09 12.56 -1.15
CA PHE A 83 -10.59 13.93 -0.99
C PHE A 83 -11.52 14.95 -1.65
N CYS A 84 -11.96 14.69 -2.89
CA CYS A 84 -12.88 15.62 -3.58
C CYS A 84 -14.23 15.71 -2.87
N SER A 85 -14.77 14.58 -2.39
CA SER A 85 -16.03 14.56 -1.64
C SER A 85 -15.92 15.34 -0.32
N ASN A 86 -14.82 15.17 0.42
CA ASN A 86 -14.61 15.86 1.69
C ASN A 86 -14.39 17.37 1.52
N LEU A 87 -13.82 17.78 0.38
CA LEU A 87 -13.64 19.18 0.02
C LEU A 87 -14.90 19.81 -0.61
N GLY A 88 -15.98 19.03 -0.81
CA GLY A 88 -17.19 19.50 -1.46
C GLY A 88 -17.01 19.87 -2.94
N LEU A 89 -15.99 19.33 -3.59
CA LEU A 89 -15.66 19.67 -4.98
C LEU A 89 -16.67 19.04 -5.95
N PRO A 90 -17.03 19.75 -7.04
CA PRO A 90 -17.96 19.21 -8.01
C PRO A 90 -17.35 18.05 -8.79
N ASN A 91 -18.20 17.12 -9.25
CA ASN A 91 -17.79 15.92 -9.99
C ASN A 91 -16.89 16.20 -11.22
N MET A 92 -17.05 17.38 -11.84
CA MET A 92 -16.19 17.81 -12.96
C MET A 92 -14.74 18.00 -12.52
N VAL A 93 -14.50 18.61 -11.35
CA VAL A 93 -13.16 18.84 -10.78
C VAL A 93 -12.55 17.50 -10.36
N GLN A 94 -13.33 16.62 -9.74
CA GLN A 94 -12.86 15.27 -9.41
C GLN A 94 -12.43 14.49 -10.65
N ARG A 95 -13.21 14.54 -11.75
CA ARG A 95 -12.86 13.87 -13.02
C ARG A 95 -11.59 14.48 -13.63
N ALA A 96 -11.48 15.80 -13.63
CA ALA A 96 -10.29 16.50 -14.12
C ALA A 96 -9.03 16.12 -13.30
N ALA A 97 -9.11 16.20 -11.97
CA ALA A 97 -8.03 15.80 -11.06
C ALA A 97 -7.63 14.33 -11.25
N THR A 98 -8.60 13.43 -11.42
CA THR A 98 -8.35 12.01 -11.73
C THR A 98 -7.58 11.86 -13.03
N HIS A 99 -7.98 12.59 -14.07
CA HIS A 99 -7.34 12.54 -15.38
C HIS A 99 -5.90 13.06 -15.32
N ILE A 100 -5.69 14.20 -14.65
CA ILE A 100 -4.38 14.79 -14.42
C ILE A 100 -3.46 13.81 -13.69
N ALA A 101 -3.92 13.25 -12.57
CA ALA A 101 -3.12 12.30 -11.78
C ALA A 101 -2.77 11.04 -12.58
N ARG A 102 -3.71 10.50 -13.36
CA ARG A 102 -3.45 9.34 -14.22
C ARG A 102 -2.42 9.68 -15.29
N LYS A 103 -2.54 10.84 -15.95
CA LYS A 103 -1.61 11.28 -16.98
C LYS A 103 -0.20 11.50 -16.43
N ALA A 104 -0.08 12.07 -15.23
CA ALA A 104 1.22 12.27 -14.57
C ALA A 104 1.96 10.95 -14.30
N VAL A 105 1.22 9.88 -13.96
CA VAL A 105 1.76 8.52 -13.79
C VAL A 105 2.11 7.89 -15.13
N GLU A 106 1.23 7.99 -16.14
CA GLU A 106 1.48 7.46 -17.50
C GLU A 106 2.74 8.06 -18.14
N LEU A 107 3.00 9.35 -17.88
CA LEU A 107 4.15 10.08 -18.43
C LEU A 107 5.43 9.93 -17.58
N ASP A 108 5.38 9.17 -16.49
CA ASP A 108 6.49 8.96 -15.55
C ASP A 108 7.13 10.28 -15.04
N ILE A 109 6.31 11.33 -14.84
CA ILE A 109 6.77 12.66 -14.37
C ILE A 109 6.93 12.68 -12.84
N VAL A 110 6.32 11.73 -12.14
CA VAL A 110 6.31 11.64 -10.67
C VAL A 110 6.98 10.36 -10.12
N PRO A 111 8.18 9.97 -10.59
CA PRO A 111 8.82 8.75 -10.14
C PRO A 111 9.17 8.84 -8.65
N GLY A 112 8.84 7.78 -7.91
CA GLY A 112 9.14 7.68 -6.47
C GLY A 112 8.32 8.60 -5.56
N ARG A 113 7.30 9.31 -6.09
CA ARG A 113 6.37 10.11 -5.26
C ARG A 113 5.25 9.24 -4.72
N SER A 114 4.80 9.54 -3.51
CA SER A 114 3.65 8.86 -2.90
C SER A 114 2.37 9.15 -3.70
N PRO A 115 1.52 8.14 -3.99
CA PRO A 115 0.23 8.33 -4.67
C PRO A 115 -0.67 9.35 -3.97
N ILE A 116 -0.56 9.49 -2.65
CA ILE A 116 -1.32 10.49 -1.87
C ILE A 116 -0.87 11.90 -2.26
N SER A 117 0.43 12.14 -2.33
CA SER A 117 0.99 13.44 -2.70
C SER A 117 0.64 13.82 -4.14
N VAL A 118 0.68 12.84 -5.05
CA VAL A 118 0.29 13.03 -6.46
C VAL A 118 -1.21 13.36 -6.55
N ALA A 119 -2.07 12.64 -5.82
CA ALA A 119 -3.50 12.94 -5.77
C ALA A 119 -3.77 14.34 -5.21
N ALA A 120 -3.12 14.72 -4.09
CA ALA A 120 -3.26 16.05 -3.51
C ALA A 120 -2.82 17.17 -4.47
N ALA A 121 -1.69 16.98 -5.15
CA ALA A 121 -1.21 17.94 -6.15
C ALA A 121 -2.18 18.06 -7.35
N ALA A 122 -2.73 16.94 -7.83
CA ALA A 122 -3.70 16.96 -8.92
C ALA A 122 -5.02 17.64 -8.54
N ILE A 123 -5.49 17.46 -7.29
CA ILE A 123 -6.66 18.18 -6.77
C ILE A 123 -6.36 19.68 -6.68
N TYR A 124 -5.20 20.05 -6.16
CA TYR A 124 -4.76 21.44 -6.06
C TYR A 124 -4.68 22.12 -7.43
N MET A 125 -4.23 21.41 -8.47
CA MET A 125 -4.19 21.95 -9.84
C MET A 125 -5.57 22.04 -10.51
N ALA A 126 -6.55 21.25 -10.06
CA ALA A 126 -7.87 21.19 -10.67
C ALA A 126 -8.92 22.08 -9.98
N SER A 127 -8.64 22.54 -8.76
CA SER A 127 -9.52 23.39 -7.93
C SER A 127 -9.16 24.86 -8.09
#